data_AF-C1FHN4-F1
#
_entry.id   AF-C1FHN4-F1
#
_cell.length_a   1.000
_cell.length_b   1.000
_cell.length_c   1.000
_cell.angle_alpha   90.00
_cell.angle_beta   90.00
_cell.angle_gamma   90.00
#
_symmetry.space_group_name_H-M   'P 1'
#
loop_
_entity.id
_entity.type
_entity.pdbx_description
1 polymer ?
#
loop_
_entity_poly.entity_id
_entity_poly.type
_entity_poly.pdbx_seq_one_letter_code
_entity_poly.pdbx_strand_id
1 'polypeptide(L)'
;MSHARGKSLRRHFRAPLPSARRAMTAGAVAAAVVSAPARSIGTRRYGRRGGATRHARASLSDPGFAADDARWDAAWTSVRDASTRVAFIDGDARRALRARLTRTNLREALAAIPGEVHLRAEVRTGASEALADVRAMDLHGGLFGHVDAGATDDGVRRGIETLERDIADVVRSFGKTCGETSAVVQVSLLRKTLCSKYHVDWVPLRAMVTYFGDGTEVLSAAASDAITRARALGPFAEDLAKSLAAATAVSKSCKSGECDVVLMKGERWPGNAGRAIVHRSPDVDGDAGEWRLCVRVDAPRWVNPATNE
;
A
#
# COMPACT_ATOMS: atom_id res chain seq x y z
N MET A 1 -25.81 36.50 -54.12
CA MET A 1 -26.66 35.69 -53.23
C MET A 1 -25.78 34.99 -52.19
N SER A 2 -26.10 35.24 -50.92
CA SER A 2 -25.75 34.55 -49.66
C SER A 2 -24.34 34.05 -49.35
N HIS A 3 -23.80 34.61 -48.26
CA HIS A 3 -22.71 34.10 -47.43
C HIS A 3 -23.08 32.78 -46.71
N ALA A 4 -22.06 31.97 -46.35
CA ALA A 4 -22.03 31.23 -45.08
C ALA A 4 -20.59 30.87 -44.67
N ARG A 5 -20.04 31.63 -43.71
CA ARG A 5 -18.82 31.28 -42.96
C ARG A 5 -19.23 30.41 -41.76
N GLY A 6 -18.76 29.16 -41.71
CA GLY A 6 -18.92 28.29 -40.54
C GLY A 6 -17.89 28.63 -39.45
N LYS A 7 -18.35 29.23 -38.35
CA LYS A 7 -17.55 29.43 -37.13
C LYS A 7 -17.51 28.12 -36.33
N SER A 8 -16.31 27.60 -36.08
CA SER A 8 -16.05 26.49 -35.17
C SER A 8 -16.15 26.98 -33.71
N LEU A 9 -17.15 26.48 -32.99
CA LEU A 9 -17.39 26.73 -31.57
C LEU A 9 -16.44 25.85 -30.73
N ARG A 10 -15.39 26.45 -30.17
CA ARG A 10 -14.61 25.85 -29.07
C ARG A 10 -15.48 25.80 -27.83
N ARG A 11 -15.91 24.61 -27.41
CA ARG A 11 -16.56 24.39 -26.11
C ARG A 11 -15.48 24.32 -25.03
N HIS A 12 -15.34 25.40 -24.27
CA HIS A 12 -14.62 25.38 -23.00
C HIS A 12 -15.45 24.59 -21.97
N PHE A 13 -14.95 23.42 -21.55
CA PHE A 13 -15.51 22.70 -20.41
C PHE A 13 -15.04 23.39 -19.11
N ARG A 14 -15.99 24.04 -18.44
CA ARG A 14 -15.81 24.64 -17.12
C ARG A 14 -16.14 23.55 -16.08
N ALA A 15 -15.15 23.11 -15.31
CA ALA A 15 -15.37 22.18 -14.21
C ALA A 15 -16.16 22.89 -13.08
N PRO A 16 -17.10 22.22 -12.39
CA PRO A 16 -17.76 22.79 -11.23
C PRO A 16 -16.82 22.79 -10.01
N LEU A 17 -16.74 23.94 -9.33
CA LEU A 17 -16.06 24.10 -8.04
C LEU A 17 -16.77 23.28 -6.95
N PRO A 18 -16.05 22.62 -6.02
CA PRO A 18 -16.69 21.91 -4.92
C PRO A 18 -17.20 22.89 -3.85
N SER A 19 -18.46 22.69 -3.45
CA SER A 19 -19.09 23.38 -2.32
C SER A 19 -18.39 23.01 -1.01
N ALA A 20 -17.98 24.01 -0.24
CA ALA A 20 -17.42 23.84 1.09
C ALA A 20 -18.41 23.11 2.01
N ARG A 21 -18.07 21.90 2.43
CA ARG A 21 -18.68 21.24 3.60
C ARG A 21 -17.62 21.15 4.70
N ARG A 22 -17.99 21.69 5.86
CA ARG A 22 -17.23 21.68 7.12
C ARG A 22 -16.65 20.30 7.42
N ALA A 23 -15.35 20.24 7.66
CA ALA A 23 -14.67 19.10 8.24
C ALA A 23 -15.19 18.86 9.67
N MET A 24 -15.86 17.73 9.88
CA MET A 24 -16.06 17.15 11.20
C MET A 24 -14.87 16.23 11.45
N THR A 25 -14.05 16.57 12.44
CA THR A 25 -12.95 15.75 12.93
C THR A 25 -13.51 14.49 13.60
N ALA A 26 -13.52 13.37 12.87
CA ALA A 26 -13.73 12.04 13.45
C ALA A 26 -12.35 11.47 13.82
N GLY A 27 -12.15 11.17 15.10
CA GLY A 27 -10.93 10.52 15.58
C GLY A 27 -10.77 9.14 14.97
N ALA A 28 -9.54 8.81 14.56
CA ALA A 28 -9.17 7.49 14.09
C ALA A 28 -9.42 6.45 15.20
N VAL A 29 -10.30 5.49 14.92
CA VAL A 29 -10.44 4.28 15.73
C VAL A 29 -9.73 3.17 14.97
N ALA A 30 -8.54 2.79 15.43
CA ALA A 30 -7.85 1.61 14.93
C ALA A 30 -8.61 0.36 15.38
N ALA A 31 -9.23 -0.36 14.44
CA ALA A 31 -9.82 -1.66 14.71
C ALA A 31 -8.79 -2.74 14.40
N ALA A 32 -8.14 -3.29 15.44
CA ALA A 32 -7.35 -4.50 15.32
C ALA A 32 -8.31 -5.70 15.26
N VAL A 33 -8.38 -6.39 14.12
CA VAL A 33 -9.09 -7.67 14.00
C VAL A 33 -8.05 -8.78 14.03
N VAL A 34 -7.97 -9.47 15.17
CA VAL A 34 -7.17 -10.68 15.34
C VAL A 34 -8.05 -11.88 15.01
N SER A 35 -7.68 -12.66 13.99
CA SER A 35 -8.27 -13.99 13.75
C SER A 35 -7.55 -15.00 14.63
N ALA A 36 -8.23 -15.52 15.66
CA ALA A 36 -7.66 -16.42 16.66
C ALA A 36 -7.65 -17.91 16.21
N PRO A 37 -6.67 -18.72 16.63
CA PRO A 37 -6.83 -20.17 16.77
C PRO A 37 -7.30 -20.56 18.18
N ALA A 38 -7.70 -21.82 18.33
CA ALA A 38 -8.53 -22.40 19.39
C ALA A 38 -8.05 -22.25 20.86
N ARG A 39 -9.04 -22.28 21.77
CA ARG A 39 -8.97 -22.09 23.22
C ARG A 39 -7.99 -23.00 23.98
N SER A 40 -7.38 -22.45 25.03
CA SER A 40 -7.21 -23.15 26.33
C SER A 40 -7.14 -22.13 27.50
N ILE A 41 -7.19 -22.68 28.71
CA ILE A 41 -7.76 -22.16 29.98
C ILE A 41 -6.80 -21.29 30.83
N GLY A 42 -7.37 -20.25 31.50
CA GLY A 42 -7.08 -19.73 32.87
C GLY A 42 -5.64 -19.31 33.25
N THR A 43 -5.39 -18.11 33.79
CA THR A 43 -5.71 -17.71 35.18
C THR A 43 -5.40 -16.20 35.43
N ARG A 44 -5.80 -15.70 36.62
CA ARG A 44 -5.97 -14.27 37.02
C ARG A 44 -4.70 -13.51 37.43
N ARG A 45 -4.78 -12.18 37.18
CA ARG A 45 -4.37 -10.97 37.97
C ARG A 45 -2.90 -10.83 38.41
N TYR A 46 -2.33 -9.64 38.18
CA TYR A 46 -2.14 -8.57 39.20
C TYR A 46 -1.81 -7.23 38.53
N GLY A 47 -2.39 -6.15 39.03
CA GLY A 47 -2.09 -4.79 38.57
C GLY A 47 -0.84 -4.22 39.22
N ARG A 48 -0.09 -3.40 38.48
CA ARG A 48 0.85 -2.45 39.08
C ARG A 48 1.04 -1.21 38.21
N ARG A 49 0.74 -0.05 38.79
CA ARG A 49 1.09 1.29 38.32
C ARG A 49 2.61 1.51 38.49
N GLY A 50 3.23 2.25 37.58
CA GLY A 50 4.47 2.97 37.90
C GLY A 50 5.30 3.40 36.69
N GLY A 51 5.52 4.71 36.56
CA GLY A 51 6.74 5.28 35.98
C GLY A 51 6.67 5.73 34.52
N ALA A 52 6.20 6.96 34.29
CA ALA A 52 6.45 7.66 33.03
C ALA A 52 7.91 8.16 33.00
N THR A 53 8.81 7.43 32.35
CA THR A 53 10.13 7.94 31.98
C THR A 53 10.01 8.77 30.72
N ARG A 54 10.21 10.09 30.85
CA ARG A 54 10.32 11.02 29.72
C ARG A 54 11.62 10.72 28.97
N HIS A 55 11.56 9.94 27.90
CA HIS A 55 12.65 9.86 26.94
C HIS A 55 12.67 11.13 26.08
N ALA A 56 13.80 11.82 26.11
CA ALA A 56 14.05 13.03 25.34
C ALA A 56 13.81 12.77 23.85
N ARG A 57 12.95 13.60 23.25
CA ARG A 57 12.68 13.63 21.80
C ARG A 57 13.97 14.07 21.10
N ALA A 58 14.75 13.13 20.58
CA ALA A 58 15.76 13.46 19.59
C ALA A 58 15.05 14.02 18.36
N SER A 59 15.29 15.29 18.05
CA SER A 59 14.74 15.95 16.86
C SER A 59 15.38 15.31 15.61
N LEU A 60 14.68 14.35 15.01
CA LEU A 60 15.11 13.70 13.78
C LEU A 60 14.77 14.59 12.57
N SER A 61 15.65 15.55 12.29
CA SER A 61 15.76 16.30 11.03
C SER A 61 16.38 15.45 9.90
N ASP A 62 16.10 14.14 9.91
CA ASP A 62 16.52 13.24 8.85
C ASP A 62 15.51 13.39 7.70
N PRO A 63 15.93 13.89 6.51
CA PRO A 63 15.02 14.11 5.40
C PRO A 63 14.29 12.81 5.04
N GLY A 64 13.02 12.92 4.66
CA GLY A 64 12.21 11.77 4.22
C GLY A 64 12.88 11.04 3.04
N PHE A 65 12.55 9.78 2.86
CA PHE A 65 13.18 8.92 1.84
C PHE A 65 12.85 9.37 0.41
N ALA A 66 11.79 10.17 0.23
CA ALA A 66 11.35 10.66 -1.06
C ALA A 66 12.03 11.95 -1.53
N ALA A 67 12.74 12.69 -0.67
CA ALA A 67 12.95 14.12 -0.87
C ALA A 67 13.83 14.52 -2.09
N ASP A 68 14.68 13.64 -2.61
CA ASP A 68 15.63 13.99 -3.70
C ASP A 68 15.81 12.87 -4.76
N ASP A 69 14.91 11.88 -4.83
CA ASP A 69 15.02 10.79 -5.80
C ASP A 69 14.25 11.10 -7.11
N ALA A 70 14.97 11.45 -8.17
CA ALA A 70 14.38 11.71 -9.49
C ALA A 70 13.50 10.56 -10.00
N ARG A 71 13.81 9.30 -9.64
CA ARG A 71 13.02 8.14 -10.02
C ARG A 71 11.69 8.09 -9.28
N TRP A 72 11.65 8.56 -8.03
CA TRP A 72 10.41 8.67 -7.25
C TRP A 72 9.42 9.57 -7.97
N ASP A 73 9.80 10.82 -8.24
CA ASP A 73 8.93 11.80 -8.89
C ASP A 73 8.56 11.40 -10.32
N ALA A 74 9.52 10.81 -11.07
CA ALA A 74 9.25 10.31 -12.42
C ALA A 74 8.19 9.21 -12.42
N ALA A 75 8.24 8.25 -11.48
CA ALA A 75 7.26 7.18 -11.40
C ALA A 75 5.85 7.70 -11.06
N TRP A 76 5.72 8.55 -10.03
CA TRP A 76 4.43 9.16 -9.67
C TRP A 76 3.86 10.04 -10.77
N THR A 77 4.72 10.74 -11.52
CA THR A 77 4.29 11.54 -12.69
C THR A 77 3.88 10.62 -13.84
N SER A 78 4.63 9.54 -14.08
CA SER A 78 4.41 8.65 -15.23
C SER A 78 3.03 8.00 -15.24
N VAL A 79 2.45 7.69 -14.06
CA VAL A 79 1.09 7.12 -13.99
C VAL A 79 0.01 8.11 -14.39
N ARG A 80 0.31 9.40 -14.60
CA ARG A 80 -0.66 10.31 -15.23
C ARG A 80 -0.77 10.10 -16.74
N ASP A 81 0.27 9.55 -17.37
CA ASP A 81 0.24 9.19 -18.79
C ASP A 81 -0.66 7.96 -19.03
N ALA A 82 -1.47 8.00 -20.09
CA ALA A 82 -2.36 6.90 -20.46
C ALA A 82 -1.63 5.62 -20.88
N SER A 83 -0.36 5.69 -21.30
CA SER A 83 0.46 4.53 -21.67
C SER A 83 0.97 3.78 -20.44
N THR A 84 1.21 4.48 -19.33
CA THR A 84 1.75 3.88 -18.10
C THR A 84 0.63 3.21 -17.31
N ARG A 85 0.68 1.89 -17.19
CA ARG A 85 -0.27 1.08 -16.40
C ARG A 85 0.30 0.61 -15.06
N VAL A 86 1.62 0.49 -15.01
CA VAL A 86 2.39 0.15 -13.82
C VAL A 86 3.67 0.98 -13.80
N ALA A 87 4.13 1.38 -12.63
CA ALA A 87 5.44 1.99 -12.42
C ALA A 87 6.11 1.40 -11.18
N PHE A 88 7.44 1.22 -11.25
CA PHE A 88 8.27 0.68 -10.17
C PHE A 88 9.26 1.74 -9.69
N ILE A 89 9.29 1.95 -8.38
CA ILE A 89 10.28 2.77 -7.69
C ILE A 89 11.19 1.82 -6.92
N ASP A 90 12.39 1.57 -7.44
CA ASP A 90 13.38 0.61 -6.92
C ASP A 90 14.82 1.22 -6.84
N GLY A 91 14.88 2.56 -6.83
CA GLY A 91 16.13 3.34 -6.90
C GLY A 91 16.99 3.33 -5.62
N ASP A 92 17.99 4.21 -5.58
CA ASP A 92 18.92 4.32 -4.45
C ASP A 92 18.22 4.66 -3.13
N ALA A 93 17.17 5.48 -3.16
CA ALA A 93 16.39 5.77 -1.95
C ALA A 93 15.72 4.52 -1.36
N ARG A 94 15.36 3.55 -2.21
CA ARG A 94 14.72 2.27 -1.80
C ARG A 94 15.76 1.30 -1.27
N ARG A 95 16.93 1.24 -1.90
CA ARG A 95 18.09 0.52 -1.35
C ARG A 95 18.53 1.07 0.00
N ALA A 96 18.57 2.40 0.16
CA ALA A 96 18.94 3.06 1.41
C ALA A 96 17.93 2.79 2.53
N LEU A 97 16.62 2.83 2.23
CA LEU A 97 15.57 2.41 3.17
C LEU A 97 15.78 0.96 3.61
N ARG A 98 15.95 0.04 2.66
CA ARG A 98 16.18 -1.38 2.95
C ARG A 98 17.39 -1.56 3.86
N ALA A 99 18.51 -0.91 3.54
CA ALA A 99 19.73 -0.96 4.35
C ALA A 99 19.53 -0.40 5.77
N ARG A 100 18.69 0.62 5.97
CA ARG A 100 18.35 1.13 7.31
C ARG A 100 17.53 0.13 8.11
N LEU A 101 16.52 -0.49 7.48
CA LEU A 101 15.72 -1.51 8.14
C LEU A 101 16.56 -2.74 8.54
N THR A 102 17.51 -3.17 7.70
CA THR A 102 18.45 -4.27 8.01
C THR A 102 19.38 -3.97 9.19
N ARG A 103 19.64 -2.69 9.52
CA ARG A 103 20.42 -2.31 10.71
C ARG A 103 19.60 -2.31 12.01
N THR A 104 18.31 -2.65 11.91
CA THR A 104 17.43 -2.85 13.07
C THR A 104 17.15 -4.34 13.24
N ASN A 105 16.64 -4.72 14.40
CA ASN A 105 16.13 -6.06 14.68
C ASN A 105 14.61 -6.18 14.43
N LEU A 106 14.02 -5.26 13.66
CA LEU A 106 12.58 -5.24 13.40
C LEU A 106 12.13 -6.50 12.64
N ARG A 107 12.95 -7.00 11.70
CA ARG A 107 12.60 -8.20 10.92
C ARG A 107 12.43 -9.40 11.86
N GLU A 108 13.39 -9.62 12.74
CA GLU A 108 13.41 -10.72 13.71
C GLU A 108 12.23 -10.60 14.69
N ALA A 109 11.97 -9.38 15.17
CA ALA A 109 10.86 -9.12 16.08
C ALA A 109 9.50 -9.41 15.41
N LEU A 110 9.30 -9.00 14.15
CA LEU A 110 8.08 -9.28 13.38
C LEU A 110 7.95 -10.77 13.07
N ALA A 111 9.05 -11.46 12.74
CA ALA A 111 9.05 -12.89 12.47
C ALA A 111 8.50 -13.70 13.66
N ALA A 112 8.76 -13.25 14.89
CA ALA A 112 8.32 -13.89 16.13
C ALA A 112 6.84 -13.69 16.49
N ILE A 113 6.12 -12.78 15.81
CA ILE A 113 4.70 -12.51 16.12
C ILE A 113 3.83 -13.66 15.59
N PRO A 114 3.05 -14.36 16.43
CA PRO A 114 2.20 -15.44 15.96
C PRO A 114 1.04 -14.89 15.11
N GLY A 115 0.76 -15.56 13.99
CA GLY A 115 -0.40 -15.25 13.14
C GLY A 115 -0.22 -13.99 12.29
N GLU A 116 -1.36 -13.49 11.80
CA GLU A 116 -1.45 -12.33 10.90
C GLU A 116 -1.96 -11.10 11.66
N VAL A 117 -1.47 -9.93 11.26
CA VAL A 117 -1.89 -8.65 11.83
C VAL A 117 -2.24 -7.70 10.70
N HIS A 118 -3.40 -7.04 10.80
CA HIS A 118 -3.85 -6.04 9.84
C HIS A 118 -4.19 -4.75 10.56
N LEU A 119 -3.46 -3.69 10.23
CA LEU A 119 -3.72 -2.34 10.70
C LEU A 119 -4.25 -1.53 9.53
N ARG A 120 -5.30 -0.75 9.76
CA ARG A 120 -5.93 0.05 8.73
C ARG A 120 -6.34 1.40 9.29
N ALA A 121 -6.06 2.46 8.53
CA ALA A 121 -6.50 3.81 8.85
C ALA A 121 -6.70 4.63 7.59
N GLU A 122 -7.56 5.65 7.68
CA GLU A 122 -7.57 6.75 6.73
C GLU A 122 -6.56 7.81 7.20
N VAL A 123 -5.66 8.20 6.29
CA VAL A 123 -4.51 9.07 6.54
C VAL A 123 -4.62 10.28 5.61
N ARG A 124 -4.53 11.49 6.16
CA ARG A 124 -4.53 12.72 5.36
C ARG A 124 -3.26 12.82 4.53
N THR A 125 -3.35 13.34 3.31
CA THR A 125 -2.24 13.37 2.35
C THR A 125 -1.38 14.64 2.42
N GLY A 126 -1.72 15.57 3.31
CA GLY A 126 -0.96 16.79 3.54
C GLY A 126 0.44 16.52 4.11
N ALA A 127 1.41 17.40 3.81
CA ALA A 127 2.82 17.14 4.08
C ALA A 127 3.13 16.96 5.58
N SER A 128 2.49 17.72 6.46
CA SER A 128 2.67 17.63 7.91
C SER A 128 1.70 16.63 8.56
N GLU A 129 0.52 16.47 7.97
CA GLU A 129 -0.55 15.63 8.47
C GLU A 129 -0.29 14.14 8.24
N ALA A 130 0.26 13.77 7.08
CA ALA A 130 0.47 12.37 6.71
C ALA A 130 1.30 11.62 7.76
N LEU A 131 2.42 12.19 8.20
CA LEU A 131 3.28 11.55 9.21
C LEU A 131 2.60 11.50 10.58
N ALA A 132 1.85 12.53 10.95
CA ALA A 132 1.12 12.56 12.22
C ALA A 132 0.02 11.48 12.25
N ASP A 133 -0.72 11.33 11.15
CA ASP A 133 -1.79 10.34 11.01
C ASP A 133 -1.24 8.91 10.92
N VAL A 134 -0.13 8.68 10.21
CA VAL A 134 0.53 7.37 10.17
C VAL A 134 1.03 6.98 11.56
N ARG A 135 1.63 7.91 12.31
CA ARG A 135 2.02 7.68 13.73
C ARG A 135 0.83 7.38 14.62
N ALA A 136 -0.32 8.01 14.35
CA ALA A 136 -1.56 7.75 15.07
C ALA A 136 -2.16 6.36 14.75
N MET A 137 -1.69 5.68 13.69
CA MET A 137 -2.01 4.26 13.48
C MET A 137 -1.39 3.34 14.54
N ASP A 138 -0.44 3.85 15.33
CA ASP A 138 0.28 3.12 16.37
C ASP A 138 0.80 1.77 15.87
N LEU A 139 1.66 1.79 14.84
CA LEU A 139 2.15 0.55 14.22
C LEU A 139 2.84 -0.36 15.24
N HIS A 140 3.54 0.23 16.22
CA HIS A 140 4.17 -0.53 17.30
C HIS A 140 3.13 -1.23 18.17
N GLY A 141 2.16 -0.50 18.74
CA GLY A 141 1.11 -1.09 19.56
C GLY A 141 0.21 -2.06 18.79
N GLY A 142 -0.08 -1.76 17.52
CA GLY A 142 -0.89 -2.61 16.66
C GLY A 142 -0.21 -3.92 16.26
N LEU A 143 1.09 -3.90 15.95
CA LEU A 143 1.84 -5.11 15.59
C LEU A 143 2.22 -5.93 16.84
N PHE A 144 2.70 -5.28 17.89
CA PHE A 144 3.29 -5.95 19.05
C PHE A 144 2.39 -6.01 20.28
N GLY A 145 1.19 -5.42 20.27
CA GLY A 145 0.33 -5.30 21.47
C GLY A 145 -0.15 -6.62 22.08
N HIS A 146 0.04 -7.75 21.40
CA HIS A 146 -0.31 -9.09 21.86
C HIS A 146 0.90 -9.97 22.18
N VAL A 147 2.12 -9.44 22.09
CA VAL A 147 3.35 -10.16 22.39
C VAL A 147 4.19 -9.40 23.42
N ASP A 148 4.84 -10.11 24.33
CA ASP A 148 5.87 -9.54 25.21
C ASP A 148 7.15 -9.17 24.43
N ALA A 149 7.21 -9.53 23.14
CA ALA A 149 8.35 -9.32 22.27
C ALA A 149 8.47 -7.85 21.83
N GLY A 150 9.60 -7.21 22.18
CA GLY A 150 10.05 -5.99 21.51
C GLY A 150 9.39 -4.68 21.95
N ALA A 151 8.53 -4.70 22.98
CA ALA A 151 7.81 -3.49 23.41
C ALA A 151 8.74 -2.34 23.89
N THR A 152 9.99 -2.64 24.24
CA THR A 152 10.98 -1.66 24.74
C THR A 152 12.30 -1.67 23.97
N ASP A 153 12.39 -2.41 22.87
CA ASP A 153 13.63 -2.52 22.10
C ASP A 153 13.83 -1.30 21.20
N ASP A 154 14.96 -0.62 21.39
CA ASP A 154 15.29 0.60 20.65
C ASP A 154 15.50 0.37 19.14
N GLY A 155 15.93 -0.84 18.75
CA GLY A 155 16.05 -1.24 17.35
C GLY A 155 14.68 -1.38 16.69
N VAL A 156 13.75 -2.07 17.35
CA VAL A 156 12.37 -2.22 16.88
C VAL A 156 11.71 -0.85 16.73
N ARG A 157 11.85 0.02 17.73
CA ARG A 157 11.30 1.39 17.68
C ARG A 157 11.86 2.19 16.49
N ARG A 158 13.18 2.15 16.26
CA ARG A 158 13.79 2.82 15.09
C ARG A 158 13.31 2.24 13.75
N GLY A 159 13.08 0.93 13.71
CA GLY A 159 12.51 0.25 12.55
C GLY A 159 11.10 0.76 12.26
N ILE A 160 10.22 0.80 13.27
CA ILE A 160 8.86 1.33 13.14
C ILE A 160 8.88 2.79 12.69
N GLU A 161 9.69 3.65 13.32
CA GLU A 161 9.82 5.06 12.91
C GLU A 161 10.29 5.22 11.46
N THR A 162 11.10 4.27 10.97
CA THR A 162 11.56 4.22 9.57
C THR A 162 10.41 3.86 8.64
N LEU A 163 9.59 2.86 8.98
CA LEU A 163 8.38 2.50 8.22
C LEU A 163 7.38 3.65 8.17
N GLU A 164 7.08 4.28 9.32
CA GLU A 164 6.11 5.36 9.40
C GLU A 164 6.45 6.55 8.48
N ARG A 165 7.73 6.93 8.43
CA ARG A 165 8.22 7.99 7.52
C ARG A 165 8.02 7.61 6.06
N ASP A 166 8.38 6.39 5.70
CA ASP A 166 8.25 5.92 4.33
C ASP A 166 6.79 5.83 3.88
N ILE A 167 5.92 5.27 4.72
CA ILE A 167 4.46 5.21 4.48
C ILE A 167 3.92 6.63 4.29
N ALA A 168 4.32 7.59 5.13
CA ALA A 168 3.88 8.98 5.01
C ALA A 168 4.34 9.62 3.68
N ASP A 169 5.55 9.34 3.21
CA ASP A 169 6.06 9.81 1.92
C ASP A 169 5.27 9.20 0.73
N VAL A 170 4.95 7.90 0.79
CA VAL A 170 4.08 7.23 -0.19
C VAL A 170 2.69 7.87 -0.20
N VAL A 171 2.06 8.07 0.96
CA VAL A 171 0.72 8.66 1.09
C VAL A 171 0.67 10.08 0.54
N ARG A 172 1.68 10.90 0.85
CA ARG A 172 1.80 12.28 0.32
C ARG A 172 1.86 12.28 -1.20
N SER A 173 2.69 11.42 -1.77
CA SER A 173 2.88 11.30 -3.22
C SER A 173 1.64 10.74 -3.91
N PHE A 174 0.98 9.78 -3.27
CA PHE A 174 -0.32 9.25 -3.69
C PHE A 174 -1.37 10.36 -3.76
N GLY A 175 -1.53 11.15 -2.70
CA GLY A 175 -2.48 12.27 -2.67
C GLY A 175 -2.22 13.30 -3.76
N LYS A 176 -0.95 13.72 -3.93
CA LYS A 176 -0.53 14.63 -5.01
C LYS A 176 -0.85 14.07 -6.40
N THR A 177 -0.68 12.76 -6.59
CA THR A 177 -0.88 12.09 -7.88
C THR A 177 -2.36 11.86 -8.21
N CYS A 178 -3.14 11.46 -7.21
CA CYS A 178 -4.56 11.14 -7.39
C CYS A 178 -5.48 12.35 -7.20
N GLY A 179 -4.98 13.45 -6.62
CA GLY A 179 -5.80 14.60 -6.24
C GLY A 179 -6.70 14.30 -5.04
N GLU A 180 -6.27 13.39 -4.16
CA GLU A 180 -7.03 12.94 -2.99
C GLU A 180 -6.51 13.64 -1.72
N THR A 181 -7.41 14.09 -0.84
CA THR A 181 -7.07 14.75 0.43
C THR A 181 -6.75 13.76 1.56
N SER A 182 -7.11 12.49 1.37
CA SER A 182 -6.84 11.38 2.26
C SER A 182 -6.64 10.09 1.46
N ALA A 183 -5.99 9.11 2.07
CA ALA A 183 -5.79 7.78 1.53
C ALA A 183 -6.05 6.74 2.61
N VAL A 184 -6.57 5.58 2.22
CA VAL A 184 -6.67 4.44 3.14
C VAL A 184 -5.37 3.67 3.07
N VAL A 185 -4.69 3.59 4.21
CA VAL A 185 -3.46 2.83 4.41
C VAL A 185 -3.82 1.53 5.12
N GLN A 186 -3.35 0.41 4.60
CA GLN A 186 -3.41 -0.88 5.28
C GLN A 186 -2.01 -1.47 5.38
N VAL A 187 -1.57 -1.77 6.60
CA VAL A 187 -0.35 -2.49 6.92
C VAL A 187 -0.73 -3.92 7.30
N SER A 188 -0.17 -4.91 6.60
CA SER A 188 -0.48 -6.32 6.81
C SER A 188 0.79 -7.12 7.05
N LEU A 189 0.88 -7.76 8.22
CA LEU A 189 1.81 -8.85 8.50
C LEU A 189 1.10 -10.17 8.14
N LEU A 190 1.61 -10.87 7.13
CA LEU A 190 1.00 -12.06 6.55
C LEU A 190 1.85 -13.30 6.80
N ARG A 191 1.19 -14.42 7.07
CA ARG A 191 1.78 -15.77 7.19
C ARG A 191 1.36 -16.68 6.06
N LYS A 192 0.34 -16.29 5.31
CA LYS A 192 -0.14 -16.97 4.12
C LYS A 192 -0.63 -15.96 3.09
N THR A 193 -0.74 -16.42 1.86
CA THR A 193 -1.23 -15.56 0.78
C THR A 193 -2.74 -15.43 0.81
N LEU A 194 -3.23 -14.19 0.95
CA LEU A 194 -4.66 -13.89 0.88
C LEU A 194 -5.20 -13.89 -0.56
N CYS A 195 -4.42 -13.38 -1.52
CA CYS A 195 -4.81 -13.25 -2.93
C CYS A 195 -3.77 -13.88 -3.87
N SER A 196 -3.70 -15.21 -3.89
CA SER A 196 -2.74 -15.98 -4.71
C SER A 196 -3.10 -16.01 -6.21
N LYS A 197 -4.35 -15.69 -6.52
CA LYS A 197 -4.84 -15.62 -7.90
C LYS A 197 -4.55 -14.27 -8.54
N TYR A 198 -4.11 -14.30 -9.78
CA TYR A 198 -4.00 -13.12 -10.63
C TYR A 198 -5.35 -12.42 -10.79
N HIS A 199 -5.37 -11.13 -10.47
CA HIS A 199 -6.56 -10.29 -10.52
C HIS A 199 -6.23 -8.88 -11.00
N VAL A 200 -7.28 -8.12 -11.24
CA VAL A 200 -7.23 -6.68 -11.49
C VAL A 200 -7.93 -5.96 -10.35
N ASP A 201 -7.49 -4.74 -10.08
CA ASP A 201 -8.12 -3.91 -9.07
C ASP A 201 -9.25 -3.05 -9.62
N TRP A 202 -10.31 -2.90 -8.83
CA TRP A 202 -11.42 -1.99 -9.11
C TRP A 202 -11.28 -0.64 -8.40
N VAL A 203 -10.03 -0.19 -8.21
CA VAL A 203 -9.68 1.15 -7.74
C VAL A 203 -9.03 1.97 -8.88
N PRO A 204 -8.84 3.30 -8.74
CA PRO A 204 -8.12 4.07 -9.75
C PRO A 204 -6.64 3.74 -9.75
N LEU A 205 -6.00 3.86 -8.60
CA LEU A 205 -4.58 3.59 -8.42
C LEU A 205 -4.41 2.90 -7.07
N ARG A 206 -3.57 1.87 -7.05
CA ARG A 206 -3.05 1.25 -5.84
C ARG A 206 -1.55 1.45 -5.77
N ALA A 207 -1.05 1.88 -4.62
CA ALA A 207 0.37 1.79 -4.31
C ALA A 207 0.61 0.63 -3.33
N MET A 208 1.61 -0.20 -3.65
CA MET A 208 2.05 -1.32 -2.81
C MET A 208 3.52 -1.16 -2.44
N VAL A 209 3.85 -1.51 -1.20
CA VAL A 209 5.22 -1.67 -0.72
C VAL A 209 5.29 -2.97 0.08
N THR A 210 6.25 -3.85 -0.19
CA THR A 210 6.57 -4.96 0.71
C THR A 210 7.87 -4.62 1.43
N TYR A 211 7.83 -4.35 2.74
CA TYR A 211 9.03 -4.01 3.50
C TYR A 211 9.90 -5.22 3.82
N PHE A 212 9.25 -6.35 4.12
CA PHE A 212 9.91 -7.62 4.41
C PHE A 212 9.17 -8.75 3.72
N GLY A 213 9.93 -9.71 3.17
CA GLY A 213 9.41 -10.85 2.44
C GLY A 213 9.18 -10.55 0.96
N ASP A 214 8.47 -11.46 0.30
CA ASP A 214 8.29 -11.40 -1.15
C ASP A 214 7.35 -10.27 -1.62
N GLY A 215 7.79 -9.54 -2.65
CA GLY A 215 7.06 -8.43 -3.23
C GLY A 215 5.96 -8.82 -4.20
N THR A 216 5.09 -7.86 -4.51
CA THR A 216 3.96 -8.02 -5.43
C THR A 216 4.43 -8.48 -6.81
N GLU A 217 3.74 -9.46 -7.37
CA GLU A 217 3.97 -9.96 -8.72
C GLU A 217 3.04 -9.26 -9.70
N VAL A 218 3.61 -8.62 -10.73
CA VAL A 218 2.86 -7.86 -11.72
C VAL A 218 3.15 -8.38 -13.12
N LEU A 219 2.12 -8.79 -13.83
CA LEU A 219 2.26 -9.24 -15.21
C LEU A 219 2.60 -8.08 -16.15
N SER A 220 3.25 -8.41 -17.26
CA SER A 220 3.46 -7.45 -18.33
C SER A 220 2.14 -6.88 -18.87
N ALA A 221 2.23 -5.69 -19.45
CA ALA A 221 1.11 -5.03 -20.12
C ALA A 221 0.46 -5.93 -21.20
N ALA A 222 1.27 -6.65 -21.98
CA ALA A 222 0.80 -7.55 -23.02
C ALA A 222 0.07 -8.79 -22.46
N ALA A 223 0.59 -9.38 -21.38
CA ALA A 223 -0.07 -10.50 -20.70
C ALA A 223 -1.40 -10.05 -20.06
N SER A 224 -1.42 -8.85 -19.45
CA SER A 224 -2.63 -8.24 -18.91
C SER A 224 -3.69 -7.99 -20.00
N ASP A 225 -3.28 -7.53 -21.18
CA ASP A 225 -4.19 -7.37 -22.33
C ASP A 225 -4.74 -8.71 -22.83
N ALA A 226 -3.92 -9.76 -22.86
CA ALA A 226 -4.35 -11.10 -23.26
C ALA A 226 -5.42 -11.66 -22.31
N ILE A 227 -5.22 -11.52 -20.99
CA ILE A 227 -6.18 -11.93 -19.96
C ILE A 227 -7.49 -11.12 -20.10
N THR A 228 -7.39 -9.81 -20.33
CA THR A 228 -8.58 -8.97 -20.49
C THR A 228 -9.39 -9.32 -21.74
N ARG A 229 -8.72 -9.60 -22.87
CA ARG A 229 -9.38 -10.12 -24.07
C ARG A 229 -10.02 -11.49 -23.83
N ALA A 230 -9.35 -12.38 -23.09
CA ALA A 230 -9.88 -13.69 -22.75
C ALA A 230 -11.14 -13.60 -21.86
N ARG A 231 -11.20 -12.62 -20.94
CA ARG A 231 -12.41 -12.34 -20.13
C ARG A 231 -13.65 -12.09 -20.99
N ALA A 232 -13.50 -11.44 -22.15
CA ALA A 232 -14.62 -11.19 -23.07
C ALA A 232 -15.17 -12.49 -23.70
N LEU A 233 -14.41 -13.58 -23.67
CA LEU A 233 -14.81 -14.92 -24.14
C LEU A 233 -15.42 -15.78 -23.02
N GLY A 234 -15.43 -15.29 -21.78
CA GLY A 234 -16.02 -15.94 -20.60
C GLY A 234 -15.00 -16.39 -19.54
N PRO A 235 -15.49 -16.80 -18.35
CA PRO A 235 -14.63 -17.07 -17.19
C PRO A 235 -13.59 -18.18 -17.41
N PHE A 236 -13.96 -19.23 -18.15
CA PHE A 236 -13.05 -20.34 -18.46
C PHE A 236 -11.84 -19.88 -19.28
N ALA A 237 -12.06 -19.03 -20.29
CA ALA A 237 -10.97 -18.49 -21.10
C ALA A 237 -10.07 -17.56 -20.29
N GLU A 238 -10.65 -16.75 -19.40
CA GLU A 238 -9.90 -15.91 -18.46
C GLU A 238 -8.98 -16.74 -17.55
N ASP A 239 -9.52 -17.80 -16.94
CA ASP A 239 -8.76 -18.65 -16.01
C ASP A 239 -7.66 -19.44 -16.73
N LEU A 240 -7.91 -19.90 -17.96
CA LEU A 240 -6.89 -20.51 -18.80
C LEU A 240 -5.78 -19.51 -19.13
N ALA A 241 -6.13 -18.28 -19.51
CA ALA A 241 -5.16 -17.24 -19.82
C ALA A 241 -4.30 -16.87 -18.60
N LYS A 242 -4.89 -16.77 -17.41
CA LYS A 242 -4.17 -16.57 -16.14
C LYS A 242 -3.24 -17.74 -15.82
N SER A 243 -3.70 -18.97 -16.01
CA SER A 243 -2.90 -20.17 -15.75
C SER A 243 -1.70 -20.26 -16.70
N LEU A 244 -1.91 -19.96 -17.99
CA LEU A 244 -0.85 -19.89 -18.98
C LEU A 244 0.15 -18.77 -18.65
N ALA A 245 -0.34 -17.61 -18.20
CA ALA A 245 0.52 -16.52 -17.77
C ALA A 245 1.37 -16.90 -16.55
N ALA A 246 0.81 -17.63 -15.59
CA ALA A 246 1.55 -18.14 -14.43
C ALA A 246 2.59 -19.22 -14.82
N ALA A 247 2.27 -20.07 -15.79
CA ALA A 247 3.12 -21.20 -16.20
C ALA A 247 4.23 -20.82 -17.19
N THR A 248 4.20 -19.63 -17.79
CA THR A 248 5.15 -19.23 -18.84
C THR A 248 6.07 -18.11 -18.37
N ALA A 249 7.39 -18.34 -18.47
CA ALA A 249 8.40 -17.28 -18.31
C ALA A 249 8.25 -16.12 -19.32
N VAL A 250 7.43 -16.32 -20.36
CA VAL A 250 7.10 -15.33 -21.41
C VAL A 250 6.15 -14.24 -20.90
N SER A 251 5.32 -14.55 -19.90
CA SER A 251 4.67 -13.51 -19.10
C SER A 251 5.73 -12.99 -18.13
N LYS A 252 6.52 -12.00 -18.57
CA LYS A 252 7.46 -11.29 -17.69
C LYS A 252 6.68 -10.68 -16.53
N SER A 253 6.51 -11.47 -15.47
CA SER A 253 6.01 -11.00 -14.19
C SER A 253 7.17 -10.28 -13.54
N CYS A 254 7.03 -8.98 -13.35
CA CYS A 254 7.96 -8.21 -12.55
C CYS A 254 7.53 -8.39 -11.10
N LYS A 255 8.37 -9.06 -10.32
CA LYS A 255 8.25 -9.12 -8.86
C LYS A 255 8.96 -7.90 -8.28
N SER A 256 8.27 -7.12 -7.45
CA SER A 256 8.92 -6.02 -6.74
C SER A 256 9.89 -6.56 -5.70
N GLY A 257 11.01 -5.86 -5.50
CA GLY A 257 11.89 -6.14 -4.37
C GLY A 257 11.32 -5.61 -3.05
N GLU A 258 11.96 -5.98 -1.95
CA GLU A 258 11.67 -5.37 -0.65
C GLU A 258 11.90 -3.86 -0.66
N CYS A 259 11.02 -3.10 0.00
CA CYS A 259 11.04 -1.64 0.05
C CYS A 259 10.81 -0.92 -1.29
N ASP A 260 10.64 -1.65 -2.40
CA ASP A 260 10.24 -1.05 -3.67
C ASP A 260 8.77 -0.64 -3.60
N VAL A 261 8.44 0.46 -4.29
CA VAL A 261 7.05 0.89 -4.46
C VAL A 261 6.57 0.47 -5.84
N VAL A 262 5.40 -0.18 -5.88
CA VAL A 262 4.71 -0.50 -7.13
C VAL A 262 3.43 0.32 -7.21
N LEU A 263 3.30 1.09 -8.29
CA LEU A 263 2.09 1.84 -8.61
C LEU A 263 1.32 1.09 -9.68
N MET A 264 0.06 0.74 -9.41
CA MET A 264 -0.75 -0.09 -10.29
C MET A 264 -2.06 0.62 -10.61
N LYS A 265 -2.29 0.90 -11.90
CA LYS A 265 -3.60 1.40 -12.32
C LYS A 265 -4.61 0.27 -12.34
N GLY A 266 -5.74 0.51 -11.68
CA GLY A 266 -6.90 -0.36 -11.75
C GLY A 266 -7.91 0.10 -12.82
N GLU A 267 -9.05 -0.57 -12.81
CA GLU A 267 -10.15 -0.38 -13.77
C GLU A 267 -10.82 1.00 -13.65
N ARG A 268 -10.70 1.66 -12.49
CA ARG A 268 -11.38 2.94 -12.23
C ARG A 268 -10.51 4.16 -12.51
N TRP A 269 -9.29 3.98 -13.01
CA TRP A 269 -8.49 5.12 -13.44
C TRP A 269 -9.16 5.76 -14.68
N PRO A 270 -9.30 7.10 -14.74
CA PRO A 270 -9.90 7.76 -15.91
C PRO A 270 -9.25 7.33 -17.23
N GLY A 271 -10.01 6.69 -18.11
CA GLY A 271 -9.52 6.18 -19.40
C GLY A 271 -8.76 4.85 -19.35
N ASN A 272 -8.82 4.11 -18.23
CA ASN A 272 -8.13 2.82 -18.06
C ASN A 272 -9.06 1.59 -17.97
N ALA A 273 -10.36 1.76 -18.23
CA ALA A 273 -11.30 0.64 -18.23
C ALA A 273 -10.88 -0.43 -19.25
N GLY A 274 -10.84 -1.69 -18.83
CA GLY A 274 -10.34 -2.83 -19.61
C GLY A 274 -8.83 -2.83 -19.82
N ARG A 275 -8.08 -2.04 -19.04
CA ARG A 275 -6.62 -1.90 -19.17
C ARG A 275 -5.89 -1.98 -17.83
N ALA A 276 -6.57 -2.42 -16.76
CA ALA A 276 -5.93 -2.60 -15.46
C ALA A 276 -4.76 -3.58 -15.54
N ILE A 277 -3.73 -3.32 -14.75
CA ILE A 277 -2.58 -4.23 -14.69
C ILE A 277 -2.94 -5.46 -13.86
N VAL A 278 -2.67 -6.64 -14.42
CA VAL A 278 -2.91 -7.90 -13.72
C VAL A 278 -1.77 -8.17 -12.76
N HIS A 279 -2.10 -8.45 -11.51
CA HIS A 279 -1.12 -8.67 -10.45
C HIS A 279 -1.63 -9.68 -9.43
N ARG A 280 -0.75 -10.12 -8.54
CA ARG A 280 -1.10 -10.95 -7.38
C ARG A 280 -0.13 -10.75 -6.24
N SER A 281 -0.55 -11.23 -5.06
CA SER A 281 0.40 -11.49 -3.99
C SER A 281 1.21 -12.76 -4.32
N PRO A 282 2.53 -12.77 -4.09
CA PRO A 282 3.31 -14.00 -4.14
C PRO A 282 2.77 -15.03 -3.16
N ASP A 283 3.03 -16.30 -3.41
CA ASP A 283 2.76 -17.36 -2.46
C ASP A 283 3.66 -17.20 -1.22
N VAL A 284 3.08 -17.44 -0.04
CA VAL A 284 3.75 -17.34 1.26
C VAL A 284 3.44 -18.64 1.98
N ASP A 285 4.46 -19.46 2.16
CA ASP A 285 4.39 -20.71 2.91
C ASP A 285 4.77 -20.49 4.38
N GLY A 286 3.77 -20.18 5.19
CA GLY A 286 3.95 -19.98 6.63
C GLY A 286 4.47 -21.22 7.37
N ASP A 287 4.22 -22.43 6.86
CA ASP A 287 4.72 -23.67 7.44
C ASP A 287 6.23 -23.85 7.18
N ALA A 288 6.72 -23.31 6.05
CA ALA A 288 8.14 -23.16 5.76
C ALA A 288 8.80 -21.94 6.46
N GLY A 289 8.04 -21.18 7.27
CA GLY A 289 8.53 -20.00 7.97
C GLY A 289 8.55 -18.72 7.13
N GLU A 290 7.93 -18.73 5.95
CA GLU A 290 7.81 -17.53 5.12
C GLU A 290 6.76 -16.58 5.71
N TRP A 291 7.02 -15.28 5.57
CA TRP A 291 6.10 -14.23 5.97
C TRP A 291 6.43 -12.95 5.23
N ARG A 292 5.48 -12.00 5.23
CA ARG A 292 5.72 -10.68 4.67
C ARG A 292 5.03 -9.57 5.42
N LEU A 293 5.67 -8.41 5.46
CA LEU A 293 5.06 -7.16 5.90
C LEU A 293 4.86 -6.27 4.67
N CYS A 294 3.60 -6.00 4.32
CA CYS A 294 3.27 -5.15 3.18
C CYS A 294 2.32 -4.02 3.54
N VAL A 295 2.42 -2.94 2.79
CA VAL A 295 1.55 -1.78 2.86
C VAL A 295 0.83 -1.59 1.54
N ARG A 296 -0.47 -1.31 1.66
CA ARG A 296 -1.38 -0.94 0.58
C ARG A 296 -1.89 0.48 0.82
N VAL A 297 -1.88 1.31 -0.22
CA VAL A 297 -2.47 2.65 -0.20
C VAL A 297 -3.46 2.78 -1.35
N ASP A 298 -4.72 3.07 -1.00
CA ASP A 298 -5.84 3.24 -1.93
C ASP A 298 -6.60 4.54 -1.65
N ALA A 299 -7.38 5.01 -2.63
CA ALA A 299 -8.26 6.16 -2.45
C ALA A 299 -9.52 5.77 -1.64
N PRO A 300 -9.94 6.52 -0.60
CA PRO A 300 -10.98 6.10 0.33
C PRO A 300 -12.33 5.80 -0.33
N ARG A 301 -12.70 6.58 -1.35
CA ARG A 301 -13.98 6.43 -2.06
C ARG A 301 -14.17 5.07 -2.76
N TRP A 302 -13.09 4.30 -2.96
CA TRP A 302 -13.11 3.03 -3.70
C TRP A 302 -12.87 1.81 -2.83
N VAL A 303 -12.53 2.01 -1.56
CA VAL A 303 -12.33 0.93 -0.61
C VAL A 303 -13.32 1.11 0.51
N ASN A 304 -14.19 0.13 0.70
CA ASN A 304 -15.17 0.21 1.76
C ASN A 304 -14.42 0.30 3.11
N PRO A 305 -14.72 1.28 3.99
CA PRO A 305 -14.07 1.37 5.29
C PRO A 305 -14.25 0.13 6.17
N ALA A 306 -15.19 -0.78 5.84
CA ALA A 306 -15.56 -1.91 6.67
C ALA A 306 -15.24 -3.32 6.09
N THR A 307 -14.68 -3.47 4.89
CA THR A 307 -14.39 -4.81 4.35
C THR A 307 -12.89 -5.13 4.33
N ASN A 308 -12.53 -6.14 5.12
CA ASN A 308 -11.34 -6.98 4.96
C ASN A 308 -11.69 -8.11 3.97
N GLU A 309 -12.02 -7.75 2.73
CA GLU A 309 -12.07 -8.73 1.64
C GLU A 309 -10.65 -9.03 1.14
#